data_AF-A0A847QRS1-F1
#
_entry.id   AF-A0A847QRS1-F1
#
_cell.length_a   1.000
_cell.length_b   1.000
_cell.length_c   1.000
_cell.angle_alpha   90.00
_cell.angle_beta   90.00
_cell.angle_gamma   90.00
#
_symmetry.space_group_name_H-M   'P 1'
#
loop_
_entity.id
_entity.type
_entity.pdbx_description
1 polymer ?
#
loop_
_entity_poly.entity_id
_entity_poly.type
_entity_poly.pdbx_seq_one_letter_code
_entity_poly.pdbx_strand_id
1 'polypeptide(L)' 'AEMKMKDLNAASIEAAMRIVEGTARSMGIEVAP' A
#
# COMPACT_ATOMS: atom_id res chain seq x y z
N ALA A 1 1.77 -0.24 -6.19
CA ALA A 1 2.67 0.19 -5.10
C ALA A 1 4.08 0.62 -5.56
N GLU A 2 4.50 0.33 -6.80
CA GLU A 2 5.87 0.56 -7.29
C GLU A 2 6.41 1.98 -7.10
N MET A 3 5.60 3.01 -7.40
CA MET A 3 6.02 4.41 -7.32
C MET A 3 6.49 4.82 -5.91
N LYS A 4 5.84 4.30 -4.87
CA LYS A 4 6.13 4.63 -3.47
C LYS A 4 7.11 3.64 -2.81
N MET A 5 7.50 2.57 -3.50
CA MET A 5 8.30 1.47 -2.94
C MET A 5 9.63 1.94 -2.34
N LYS A 6 10.28 2.93 -2.96
CA LYS A 6 11.55 3.49 -2.48
C LYS A 6 11.42 4.26 -1.16
N ASP A 7 10.21 4.70 -0.84
CA ASP A 7 9.90 5.46 0.38
C ASP A 7 9.33 4.55 1.48
N LEU A 8 8.92 3.33 1.12
CA LEU A 8 8.31 2.38 2.04
C LEU A 8 9.38 1.42 2.58
N ASN A 9 9.29 1.13 3.87
CA ASN A 9 10.04 0.04 4.47
C ASN A 9 9.33 -1.31 4.20
N ALA A 10 9.26 -1.70 2.93
CA ALA A 10 8.59 -2.92 2.49
C ALA A 10 9.58 -3.87 1.82
N ALA A 11 9.51 -5.15 2.16
CA ALA A 11 10.39 -6.19 1.61
C ALA A 11 9.94 -6.70 0.23
N SER A 12 8.68 -6.46 -0.16
CA SER A 12 8.14 -6.83 -1.46
C SER A 12 7.03 -5.87 -1.91
N ILE A 13 6.65 -5.96 -3.18
CA ILE A 13 5.54 -5.20 -3.73
C ILE A 13 4.21 -5.58 -3.05
N GLU A 14 3.94 -6.86 -2.75
CA GLU A 14 2.73 -7.25 -2.00
C GLU A 14 2.70 -6.65 -0.60
N ALA A 15 3.84 -6.62 0.10
CA ALA A 15 3.94 -5.97 1.41
C ALA A 15 3.66 -4.47 1.31
N ALA A 16 4.18 -3.81 0.29
CA ALA A 16 3.91 -2.40 0.02
C ALA A 16 2.43 -2.14 -0.33
N MET A 17 1.78 -3.05 -1.08
CA MET A 17 0.34 -2.95 -1.36
C MET A 17 -0.48 -2.98 -0.08
N ARG A 18 -0.18 -3.89 0.86
CA ARG A 18 -0.89 -3.97 2.15
C ARG A 18 -0.75 -2.71 3.00
N ILE A 19 0.43 -2.08 2.99
CA ILE A 19 0.66 -0.81 3.71
C ILE A 19 -0.23 0.30 3.14
N VAL A 20 -0.28 0.42 1.81
CA VAL A 20 -1.10 1.42 1.11
C VAL A 20 -2.59 1.14 1.32
N GLU A 21 -3.01 -0.11 1.20
CA GLU A 21 -4.39 -0.57 1.42
C GLU A 21 -4.88 -0.27 2.84
N GLY A 22 -4.05 -0.51 3.86
CA GLY A 22 -4.39 -0.19 5.25
C GLY A 22 -4.66 1.30 5.47
N THR A 23 -3.90 2.16 4.80
CA THR A 23 -4.12 3.61 4.84
C THR A 23 -5.42 3.99 4.13
N ALA A 24 -5.64 3.48 2.92
CA ALA A 24 -6.87 3.71 2.16
C ALA A 24 -8.12 3.27 2.93
N ARG A 25 -8.09 2.07 3.53
CA ARG A 25 -9.17 1.54 4.36
C ARG A 25 -9.47 2.44 5.55
N SER A 26 -8.44 2.96 6.23
CA SER A 26 -8.62 3.86 7.38
C SER A 26 -9.25 5.20 7.00
N MET A 27 -9.08 5.60 5.73
CA MET A 27 -9.73 6.78 5.14
C MET A 27 -11.10 6.48 4.53
N GLY A 28 -11.58 5.23 4.60
CA GLY A 28 -12.83 4.79 3.98
C GLY A 28 -12.78 4.71 2.45
N ILE A 29 -11.58 4.62 1.87
CA ILE A 29 -11.37 4.47 0.43
C ILE A 29 -11.36 2.97 0.10
N GLU A 30 -12.21 2.56 -0.83
CA GLU A 30 -12.27 1.19 -1.32
C GLU A 30 -11.14 0.95 -2.34
N VAL A 31 -10.37 -0.12 -2.13
CA VAL A 31 -9.27 -0.52 -3.02
C VAL A 31 -9.75 -1.68 -3.88
N ALA A 32 -9.83 -1.48 -5.19
CA ALA A 32 -10.11 -2.54 -6.14
C ALA A 32 -8.85 -3.41 -6.36
N PRO A 33 -9.01 -4.74 -6.56
CA PRO A 33 -7.91 -5.68 -6.71
C PRO A 33 -7.03 -5.43 -7.94
#